data_AF-A0A087TSZ8-F1
#
_entry.id   AF-A0A087TSZ8-F1
#
_cell.length_a   1.000
_cell.length_b   1.000
_cell.length_c   1.000
_cell.angle_alpha   90.00
_cell.angle_beta   90.00
_cell.angle_gamma   90.00
#
_symmetry.space_group_name_H-M   'P 1'
#
loop_
_entity.id
_entity.type
_entity.pdbx_description
1 polymer ?
#
loop_
_entity_poly.entity_id
_entity_poly.type
_entity_poly.pdbx_seq_one_letter_code
_entity_poly.pdbx_strand_id
1 'polypeptide(L)'
;MTINTDMTKIATWSDITGMELFPPKYKRMRVSTGLENKTYIVTSILEEPYLMYKRAEPGDVLEGNDVFEGYCKDLADLVAENLKINYSLRLVNDSAYGGQDPNSPVGWNGMVGELIKKV
;
A
#
# COMPACT_ATOMS: atom_id res chain seq x y z
N MET A 1 -18.14 -11.57 -12.30
CA MET A 1 -16.95 -12.31 -11.84
C MET A 1 -16.80 -12.04 -10.35
N THR A 2 -17.00 -13.04 -9.48
CA THR A 2 -16.82 -12.84 -8.02
C THR A 2 -15.34 -12.98 -7.70
N ILE A 3 -14.68 -11.83 -7.63
CA ILE A 3 -13.27 -11.71 -7.30
C ILE A 3 -13.15 -12.16 -5.83
N ASN A 4 -12.30 -13.16 -5.54
CA ASN A 4 -11.93 -13.65 -4.19
C ASN A 4 -12.78 -14.80 -3.58
N THR A 5 -13.45 -15.60 -4.42
CA THR A 5 -14.08 -16.87 -3.99
C THR A 5 -13.48 -18.05 -4.74
N ASP A 6 -13.28 -19.18 -4.06
CA ASP A 6 -12.94 -20.45 -4.70
C ASP A 6 -14.01 -20.88 -5.71
N MET A 7 -13.60 -21.60 -6.77
CA MET A 7 -14.54 -22.29 -7.64
C MET A 7 -15.39 -23.24 -6.80
N THR A 8 -16.68 -22.93 -6.71
CA THR A 8 -17.63 -23.68 -5.89
C THR A 8 -18.66 -24.32 -6.81
N LYS A 9 -18.88 -25.62 -6.62
CA LYS A 9 -19.93 -26.34 -7.35
C LYS A 9 -21.31 -25.80 -6.93
N ILE A 10 -22.06 -25.28 -7.89
CA ILE A 10 -23.38 -24.68 -7.66
C ILE A 10 -24.54 -25.57 -8.13
N ALA A 11 -24.25 -26.59 -8.94
CA ALA A 11 -25.25 -27.47 -9.49
C ALA A 11 -24.68 -28.82 -9.96
N THR A 12 -25.55 -29.80 -10.15
CA THR A 12 -25.35 -30.97 -11.01
C THR A 12 -26.38 -30.99 -12.12
N TRP A 13 -26.05 -31.63 -13.23
CA TRP A 13 -27.01 -31.95 -14.28
C TRP A 13 -27.02 -33.46 -14.53
N SER A 14 -28.21 -34.04 -14.68
CA SER A 14 -28.41 -35.40 -15.18
C SER A 14 -29.47 -35.43 -16.28
N ASP A 15 -29.44 -36.48 -17.09
CA ASP A 15 -30.40 -36.76 -18.16
C ASP A 15 -31.79 -37.17 -17.64
N ILE A 16 -31.88 -37.61 -16.38
CA ILE A 16 -33.12 -38.08 -15.73
C ILE A 16 -33.77 -36.96 -14.90
N THR A 17 -32.99 -36.26 -14.08
CA THR A 17 -33.50 -35.27 -13.11
C THR A 17 -33.28 -33.82 -13.54
N GLY A 18 -32.53 -33.58 -14.61
CA GLY A 18 -32.23 -32.24 -15.10
C GLY A 18 -31.24 -31.51 -14.19
N MET A 19 -31.39 -30.20 -14.05
CA MET A 19 -30.49 -29.35 -13.26
C MET A 19 -30.91 -29.32 -11.79
N GLU A 20 -30.02 -29.78 -10.91
CA GLU A 20 -30.18 -29.73 -9.46
C GLU A 20 -29.23 -28.70 -8.87
N LEU A 21 -29.76 -27.68 -8.20
CA LEU A 21 -28.99 -26.60 -7.58
C LEU A 21 -28.57 -26.98 -6.16
N PHE A 22 -27.32 -26.66 -5.80
CA PHE A 22 -26.85 -26.73 -4.41
C PHE A 22 -26.69 -25.31 -3.85
N PRO A 23 -27.06 -25.07 -2.58
CA PRO A 23 -26.75 -23.80 -1.93
C PRO A 23 -25.23 -23.60 -1.89
N PRO A 24 -24.68 -22.59 -2.59
CA PRO A 24 -23.24 -22.42 -2.71
C PRO A 24 -22.64 -22.00 -1.36
N LYS A 25 -21.70 -22.80 -0.86
CA LYS A 25 -20.88 -22.44 0.31
C LYS A 25 -19.66 -21.66 -0.16
N TYR A 26 -19.81 -20.36 -0.32
CA TYR A 26 -18.71 -19.50 -0.73
C TYR A 26 -17.64 -19.43 0.36
N LYS A 27 -16.48 -20.03 0.10
CA LYS A 27 -15.29 -19.78 0.91
C LYS A 27 -14.63 -18.50 0.39
N ARG A 28 -14.61 -17.46 1.22
CA ARG A 28 -13.79 -16.28 0.96
C ARG A 28 -12.33 -16.72 1.07
N MET A 29 -11.62 -16.68 -0.05
CA MET A 29 -10.18 -16.86 -0.02
C MET A 29 -9.54 -15.60 0.56
N ARG A 30 -8.59 -15.79 1.46
CA ARG A 30 -7.60 -14.75 1.71
C ARG A 30 -6.73 -14.68 0.46
N VAL A 31 -6.93 -13.64 -0.33
CA VAL A 31 -5.98 -13.31 -1.40
C VAL A 31 -4.69 -12.93 -0.70
N SER A 32 -3.66 -13.78 -0.82
CA SER A 32 -2.31 -13.31 -0.60
C SER A 32 -2.06 -12.27 -1.68
N THR A 33 -1.94 -11.02 -1.27
CA THR A 33 -1.70 -9.89 -2.17
C THR A 33 -0.32 -9.98 -2.84
N GLY A 34 0.51 -10.96 -2.47
CA GLY A 34 1.88 -11.10 -2.95
C GLY A 34 2.76 -9.89 -2.59
N LEU A 35 2.35 -9.14 -1.56
CA LEU A 35 3.03 -7.95 -1.06
C LEU A 35 4.09 -8.31 -0.01
N GLU A 36 3.93 -9.46 0.68
CA GLU A 36 4.78 -9.86 1.81
C GLU A 36 6.28 -9.82 1.44
N ASN A 37 7.11 -9.33 2.37
CA ASN A 37 8.57 -9.22 2.26
C ASN A 37 9.10 -8.29 1.14
N LYS A 38 8.26 -7.43 0.55
CA LYS A 38 8.72 -6.38 -0.36
C LYS A 38 8.99 -5.09 0.40
N THR A 39 10.03 -4.37 -0.01
CA THR A 39 10.34 -3.03 0.50
C THR A 39 9.78 -1.97 -0.43
N TYR A 40 8.91 -1.10 0.09
CA TYR A 40 8.31 0.01 -0.64
C TYR A 40 8.97 1.34 -0.26
N ILE A 41 9.18 2.20 -1.24
CA ILE A 41 9.57 3.59 -0.98
C ILE A 41 8.27 4.38 -0.76
N VAL A 42 8.15 5.01 0.40
CA VAL A 42 7.02 5.88 0.75
C VAL A 42 7.51 7.31 0.65
N THR A 43 7.05 8.02 -0.38
CA THR A 43 7.33 9.45 -0.53
C THR A 43 6.42 10.26 0.39
N SER A 44 6.97 11.29 1.03
CA SER A 44 6.23 12.17 1.92
C SER A 44 6.86 13.56 1.99
N ILE A 45 6.23 14.46 2.74
CA ILE A 45 6.67 15.84 2.93
C ILE A 45 6.66 16.16 4.43
N LEU A 46 7.58 17.04 4.87
CA LEU A 46 7.59 17.50 6.26
C LEU A 46 6.47 18.50 6.47
N GLU A 47 5.54 18.15 7.34
CA GLU A 47 4.44 19.01 7.74
C GLU A 47 3.98 18.59 9.13
N GLU A 48 4.09 19.50 10.10
CA GLU A 48 3.62 19.22 11.45
C GLU A 48 2.08 19.21 11.49
N PRO A 49 1.42 18.25 12.17
CA PRO A 49 1.96 17.14 12.96
C PRO A 49 2.02 15.79 12.21
N TYR A 50 1.95 15.82 10.88
CA TYR A 50 1.84 14.64 10.03
C TYR A 50 3.16 13.90 9.87
N LEU A 51 4.23 14.59 9.51
CA LEU A 51 5.57 14.02 9.42
C LEU A 51 6.61 15.07 9.80
N MET A 52 7.48 14.73 10.74
CA MET A 52 8.43 15.61 11.37
C MET A 52 9.74 14.85 11.60
N TYR A 53 10.84 15.59 11.77
CA TYR A 53 12.06 14.96 12.28
C TYR A 53 11.91 14.67 13.76
N LYS A 54 12.27 13.46 14.16
CA LYS A 54 12.29 13.07 15.56
C LYS A 54 13.37 13.84 16.30
N ARG A 55 13.03 14.35 17.48
CA ARG A 55 14.03 14.93 18.40
C ARG A 55 14.88 13.82 18.99
N ALA A 56 16.16 13.76 18.59
CA ALA A 56 17.11 12.79 19.14
C ALA A 56 17.41 13.11 20.61
N GLU A 57 17.26 12.12 21.49
CA GLU A 57 17.72 12.22 22.86
C GLU A 57 19.19 11.75 22.98
N PRO A 58 19.94 12.18 24.02
CA PRO A 58 21.31 11.74 24.22
C PRO A 58 21.38 10.21 24.37
N GLY A 59 21.97 9.54 23.37
CA GLY A 59 22.07 8.08 23.31
C GLY A 59 21.24 7.43 22.20
N ASP A 60 20.37 8.19 21.52
CA ASP A 60 19.61 7.69 20.38
C ASP A 60 20.50 7.53 19.14
N VAL A 61 20.39 6.37 18.50
CA VAL A 61 20.89 6.14 17.14
C VAL A 61 19.68 6.09 16.23
N LEU A 62 19.35 7.23 15.62
CA LEU A 62 18.24 7.32 14.67
C LEU A 62 18.74 7.01 13.26
N GLU A 63 18.28 5.90 12.69
CA GLU A 63 18.63 5.48 11.34
C GLU A 63 17.37 5.10 10.54
N GLY A 64 17.43 5.26 9.22
CA GLY A 64 16.33 4.87 8.34
C GLY A 64 15.04 5.63 8.63
N ASN A 65 13.97 4.92 8.95
CA ASN A 65 12.65 5.52 9.22
C ASN A 65 12.55 6.14 10.62
N ASP A 66 13.43 5.77 11.55
CA ASP A 66 13.36 6.21 12.96
C ASP A 66 13.78 7.68 13.14
N VAL A 67 14.36 8.28 12.10
CA VAL A 67 14.65 9.72 12.06
C VAL A 67 13.37 10.57 11.96
N PHE A 68 12.23 9.95 11.64
CA PHE A 68 10.95 10.63 11.48
C PHE A 68 9.95 10.26 12.59
N GLU A 69 9.11 11.21 12.96
CA GLU A 69 7.97 11.04 13.86
C GLU A 69 6.72 11.77 13.33
N GLY A 70 5.54 11.45 13.86
CA GLY A 70 4.28 12.08 13.50
C GLY A 70 3.23 11.10 13.01
N TYR A 71 2.02 11.62 12.78
CA TYR A 71 0.84 10.80 12.49
C TYR A 71 1.00 9.88 11.27
N CYS A 72 1.60 10.37 10.19
CA CYS A 72 1.80 9.59 8.96
C CYS A 72 2.85 8.48 9.13
N LYS A 73 3.85 8.68 10.00
CA LYS A 73 4.83 7.65 10.34
C LYS A 73 4.15 6.51 11.09
N ASP A 74 3.37 6.82 12.12
CA ASP A 74 2.64 5.82 12.90
C ASP A 74 1.64 5.04 12.04
N LEU A 75 0.95 5.74 11.13
CA LEU A 75 0.05 5.11 10.17
C LEU A 75 0.80 4.18 9.21
N ALA A 76 1.97 4.59 8.71
CA ALA A 76 2.78 3.78 7.82
C ALA A 76 3.27 2.49 8.50
N ASP A 77 3.70 2.57 9.77
CA ASP A 77 4.06 1.40 10.58
C ASP A 77 2.89 0.40 10.69
N LEU A 78 1.69 0.87 11.02
CA LEU A 78 0.51 0.02 11.16
C LEU A 78 0.11 -0.65 9.84
N VAL A 79 0.23 0.08 8.71
CA VAL A 79 -0.03 -0.48 7.38
C VAL A 79 1.04 -1.52 7.03
N ALA A 80 2.32 -1.23 7.32
CA ALA A 80 3.44 -2.12 7.06
C ALA A 80 3.32 -3.44 7.84
N GLU A 81 2.97 -3.38 9.12
CA GLU A 81 2.74 -4.53 9.98
C GLU A 81 1.56 -5.39 9.49
N ASN A 82 0.43 -4.76 9.16
CA ASN A 82 -0.78 -5.46 8.69
C ASN A 82 -0.55 -6.19 7.36
N LEU A 83 0.14 -5.54 6.42
CA LEU A 83 0.44 -6.09 5.11
C LEU A 83 1.71 -6.95 5.07
N LYS A 84 2.48 -6.99 6.15
CA LYS A 84 3.80 -7.64 6.26
C LYS A 84 4.77 -7.17 5.17
N ILE A 85 4.79 -5.87 4.93
CA ILE A 85 5.72 -5.22 4.00
C ILE A 85 6.80 -4.48 4.78
N ASN A 86 7.94 -4.28 4.14
CA ASN A 86 8.93 -3.32 4.61
C ASN A 86 8.70 -2.00 3.90
N TYR A 87 9.11 -0.88 4.50
CA TYR A 87 9.04 0.41 3.83
C TYR A 87 10.24 1.29 4.20
N SER A 88 10.53 2.26 3.33
CA SER A 88 11.52 3.31 3.56
C SER A 88 10.86 4.66 3.28
N LEU A 89 10.81 5.52 4.30
CA LEU A 89 10.37 6.90 4.15
C LEU A 89 11.42 7.72 3.42
N ARG A 90 10.96 8.48 2.43
CA ARG A 90 11.77 9.47 1.72
C ARG A 90 11.00 10.76 1.58
N LEU A 91 11.68 11.87 1.75
CA LEU A 91 11.12 13.18 1.45
C LEU A 91 11.08 13.39 -0.06
N VAL A 92 9.99 13.98 -0.52
CA VAL A 92 9.82 14.39 -1.92
C VAL A 92 10.92 15.37 -2.32
N ASN A 93 11.53 15.13 -3.48
CA ASN A 93 12.77 15.82 -3.86
C ASN A 93 12.62 17.34 -4.03
N ASP A 94 11.47 17.79 -4.54
CA ASP A 94 11.19 19.19 -4.84
C ASP A 94 10.31 19.87 -3.77
N SER A 95 10.04 19.19 -2.65
CA SER A 95 9.16 19.68 -1.56
C SER A 95 7.76 20.11 -2.05
N ALA A 96 7.27 19.55 -3.16
CA ALA A 96 5.95 19.85 -3.69
C ALA A 96 4.98 18.67 -3.51
N TYR A 97 3.70 18.98 -3.28
CA TYR A 97 2.64 17.97 -3.26
C TYR A 97 2.45 17.31 -4.64
N GLY A 98 2.35 18.15 -5.66
CA GLY A 98 2.14 17.75 -7.03
C GLY A 98 1.29 18.77 -7.77
N GLY A 99 1.77 19.18 -8.92
CA GLY A 99 1.13 20.11 -9.83
C GLY A 99 1.56 19.80 -11.26
N GLN A 100 0.78 20.25 -12.22
CA GLN A 100 1.16 20.12 -13.62
C GLN A 100 2.39 20.98 -13.88
N ASP A 101 3.45 20.35 -14.37
CA ASP A 101 4.69 21.02 -14.72
C ASP A 101 5.07 20.65 -16.16
N PRO A 102 5.00 21.61 -17.11
CA PRO A 102 5.42 21.41 -18.48
C PRO A 102 6.90 21.05 -18.63
N ASN A 103 7.73 21.39 -17.62
CA ASN A 103 9.16 21.07 -17.61
C ASN A 103 9.44 19.68 -17.04
N SER A 104 8.47 19.06 -16.36
CA SER A 104 8.62 17.71 -15.83
C SER A 104 8.44 16.69 -16.97
N PRO A 105 9.32 15.67 -17.10
CA PRO A 105 9.20 14.63 -18.13
C PRO A 105 7.86 13.89 -18.15
N VAL A 106 7.19 13.84 -17.00
CA VAL A 106 5.90 13.15 -16.78
C VAL A 106 4.72 14.11 -16.70
N GLY A 107 4.95 15.41 -16.89
CA GLY A 107 3.93 16.45 -16.81
C GLY A 107 3.47 16.79 -15.40
N TRP A 108 4.03 16.14 -14.37
CA TRP A 108 3.72 16.37 -12.95
C TRP A 108 5.00 16.45 -12.13
N ASN A 109 5.03 17.37 -11.17
CA ASN A 109 6.08 17.47 -10.16
C ASN A 109 5.60 16.86 -8.82
N GLY A 110 6.38 17.04 -7.75
CA GLY A 110 5.99 16.65 -6.41
C GLY A 110 5.83 15.15 -6.19
N MET A 111 5.14 14.80 -5.11
CA MET A 111 4.82 13.42 -4.77
C MET A 111 4.03 12.73 -5.89
N VAL A 112 3.15 13.47 -6.57
CA VAL A 112 2.42 12.95 -7.74
C VAL A 112 3.36 12.54 -8.86
N GLY A 113 4.34 13.39 -9.19
CA GLY A 113 5.36 13.11 -10.20
C GLY A 113 6.19 11.87 -9.87
N GLU A 114 6.56 11.69 -8.59
CA GLU A 114 7.31 10.52 -8.11
C GLU A 114 6.53 9.20 -8.26
N LEU A 115 5.20 9.23 -8.11
CA LEU A 115 4.37 8.04 -8.29
C LEU A 115 4.15 7.67 -9.77
N ILE A 116 4.10 8.67 -10.66
CA ILE A 116 3.91 8.45 -12.10
C ILE A 116 5.22 7.98 -12.74
N LYS A 117 6.33 8.60 -12.34
CA LYS A 117 7.68 8.19 -12.73
C LYS A 117 7.97 6.85 -12.06
N LYS A 118 7.52 5.75 -12.67
CA LYS A 118 7.95 4.40 -12.28
C LYS A 118 9.48 4.37 -12.37
N VAL A 119 10.14 4.41 -11.21
CA VAL A 119 11.58 4.19 -11.07
C VAL A 119 11.87 2.71 -11.23
#